data_AF-A0A914VY67-F1
#
_entry.id   AF-A0A914VY67-F1
#
_cell.length_a   1.000
_cell.length_b   1.000
_cell.length_c   1.000
_cell.angle_alpha   90.00
_cell.angle_beta   90.00
_cell.angle_gamma   90.00
#
_symmetry.space_group_name_H-M   'P 1'
#
loop_
_entity.id
_entity.type
_entity.pdbx_description
1 polymer ?
#
loop_
_entity_poly.entity_id
_entity_poly.type
_entity_poly.pdbx_seq_one_letter_code
_entity_poly.pdbx_strand_id
1 'polypeptide(L)'
;MVMANYQKKEEFIESLANVNAVLAAFTTSHSRLTLYSYLEKLNDRMLYFDTDSVIFLTRPGDTYIPATGDYLGDMTDKLPGSTIKEFVSCGPK
;
A
#
# COMPACT_ATOMS: atom_id res chain seq x y z
N MET A 1 -33.82 -40.84 1.50
CA MET A 1 -33.18 -40.36 0.26
C MET A 1 -33.32 -38.84 0.24
N VAL A 2 -32.21 -38.12 0.37
CA VAL A 2 -32.23 -36.64 0.34
C VAL A 2 -31.79 -36.21 -1.04
N MET A 3 -32.59 -35.38 -1.71
CA MET A 3 -32.26 -34.78 -2.99
C MET A 3 -31.78 -33.35 -2.73
N ALA A 4 -30.54 -33.06 -3.09
CA ALA A 4 -29.99 -31.71 -3.02
C ALA A 4 -29.91 -31.15 -4.44
N ASN A 5 -30.59 -30.03 -4.67
CA ASN A 5 -30.52 -29.29 -5.93
C ASN A 5 -29.62 -28.06 -5.73
N TYR A 6 -28.59 -27.95 -6.56
CA TYR A 6 -27.73 -26.78 -6.63
C TYR A 6 -28.14 -25.90 -7.81
N GLN A 7 -28.35 -24.61 -7.56
CA GLN A 7 -28.52 -23.60 -8.59
C GLN A 7 -27.33 -22.62 -8.50
N LYS A 8 -26.50 -22.58 -9.54
CA LYS A 8 -25.41 -21.60 -9.67
C LYS A 8 -26.02 -20.22 -9.83
N LYS A 9 -25.71 -19.29 -8.93
CA LYS A 9 -26.10 -17.88 -9.07
C LYS A 9 -25.26 -17.22 -10.14
N GLU A 10 -25.84 -16.31 -10.93
CA GLU A 10 -25.13 -15.57 -11.99
C GLU A 10 -23.96 -14.72 -11.45
N GLU A 11 -24.05 -14.27 -10.20
CA GLU A 11 -22.99 -13.53 -9.50
C GLU A 11 -21.76 -14.40 -9.18
N PHE A 12 -21.86 -15.73 -9.29
CA PHE A 12 -20.75 -16.64 -9.06
C PHE A 12 -19.85 -16.69 -10.30
N ILE A 13 -18.91 -15.75 -10.35
CA ILE A 13 -17.83 -15.76 -11.35
C ILE A 13 -16.87 -16.89 -10.98
N GLU A 14 -16.80 -17.88 -11.85
CA GLU A 14 -15.86 -18.99 -11.71
C GLU A 14 -14.43 -18.46 -11.82
N SER A 15 -13.59 -18.79 -10.84
CA SER A 15 -12.20 -18.36 -10.83
C SER A 15 -11.50 -18.89 -12.06
N LEU A 16 -10.81 -18.02 -12.80
CA LEU A 16 -9.96 -18.45 -13.91
C LEU A 16 -8.90 -19.44 -13.41
N ALA A 17 -8.49 -20.38 -14.25
CA ALA A 17 -7.50 -21.41 -13.90
C ALA A 17 -6.12 -20.84 -13.50
N ASN A 18 -5.85 -19.58 -13.83
CA ASN A 18 -4.62 -18.86 -13.50
C ASN A 18 -4.75 -17.89 -12.31
N VAL A 19 -5.88 -17.89 -11.60
CA VAL A 19 -6.10 -17.05 -10.41
C VAL A 19 -5.74 -17.84 -9.15
N ASN A 20 -4.94 -17.23 -8.28
CA ASN A 20 -4.61 -17.79 -6.99
C ASN A 20 -4.74 -16.72 -5.90
N ALA A 21 -5.82 -16.77 -5.13
CA ALA A 21 -6.11 -15.82 -4.07
C ALA A 21 -5.06 -15.83 -2.95
N VAL A 22 -4.39 -16.96 -2.70
CA VAL A 22 -3.32 -17.07 -1.70
C VAL A 22 -2.09 -16.29 -2.14
N LEU A 23 -1.71 -16.38 -3.42
CA LEU A 23 -0.61 -15.59 -3.96
C LEU A 23 -0.92 -14.10 -3.91
N ALA A 24 -2.15 -13.70 -4.25
CA ALA A 24 -2.58 -12.31 -4.15
C ALA A 24 -2.53 -11.78 -2.70
N ALA A 25 -3.04 -12.56 -1.74
CA ALA A 25 -2.97 -12.18 -0.33
C ALA A 25 -1.53 -12.08 0.18
N PHE A 26 -0.66 -13.00 -0.23
CA PHE A 26 0.75 -13.01 0.14
C PHE A 26 1.48 -11.77 -0.39
N THR A 27 1.32 -11.44 -1.68
CA THR A 27 1.98 -10.28 -2.29
C THR A 27 1.51 -8.98 -1.66
N THR A 28 0.20 -8.78 -1.48
CA THR A 28 -0.35 -7.56 -0.84
C THR A 28 0.10 -7.43 0.62
N SER A 29 0.12 -8.54 1.38
CA SER A 29 0.58 -8.52 2.77
C SER A 29 2.06 -8.13 2.84
N HIS A 30 2.89 -8.65 1.94
CA HIS A 30 4.30 -8.32 1.90
C HIS A 30 4.54 -6.84 1.54
N SER A 31 3.85 -6.31 0.51
CA SER A 31 3.90 -4.89 0.17
C SER A 31 3.50 -3.99 1.36
N ARG A 32 2.50 -4.41 2.15
CA ARG A 32 2.08 -3.66 3.34
C ARG A 32 3.13 -3.68 4.45
N LEU A 33 3.79 -4.81 4.69
CA LEU A 33 4.90 -4.90 5.63
C LEU A 33 6.07 -4.00 5.20
N THR A 34 6.38 -4.00 3.90
CA THR A 34 7.39 -3.09 3.33
C THR A 34 7.05 -1.64 3.62
N LEU A 35 5.83 -1.18 3.29
CA LEU A 35 5.38 0.17 3.61
C LEU A 35 5.45 0.47 5.11
N TYR A 36 4.96 -0.46 5.95
CA TYR A 36 4.97 -0.33 7.40
C TYR A 36 6.38 -0.08 7.97
N SER A 37 7.42 -0.70 7.39
CA SER A 37 8.81 -0.48 7.81
C SER A 37 9.31 0.96 7.63
N TYR A 38 8.72 1.72 6.69
CA TYR A 38 8.97 3.15 6.53
C TYR A 38 8.13 3.96 7.53
N LEU A 39 6.85 3.60 7.69
CA LEU A 39 5.92 4.28 8.60
C LEU A 39 6.41 4.24 10.05
N GLU A 40 6.91 3.08 10.50
CA GLU A 40 7.44 2.91 11.85
C GLU A 40 8.61 3.86 12.15
N LYS A 41 9.49 4.09 11.17
CA LYS A 41 10.63 5.00 11.30
C LYS A 41 10.25 6.47 11.16
N LEU A 42 9.19 6.77 10.39
CA LEU A 42 8.66 8.13 10.24
C LEU A 42 7.87 8.57 11.47
N ASN A 43 7.17 7.63 12.12
CA ASN A 43 6.41 7.83 13.35
C ASN A 43 5.48 9.06 13.30
N ASP A 44 5.66 10.05 14.18
CA ASP A 44 4.84 11.25 14.31
C ASP A 44 4.93 12.20 13.11
N ARG A 45 5.90 11.99 12.22
CA ARG A 45 6.09 12.80 11.01
C ARG A 45 5.26 12.32 9.83
N MET A 46 4.68 11.12 9.89
CA MET A 46 3.82 10.64 8.82
C MET A 46 2.51 11.44 8.81
N LEU A 47 2.18 12.05 7.67
CA LEU A 47 0.95 12.82 7.48
C LEU A 47 -0.14 12.00 6.78
N TYR A 48 0.26 11.15 5.83
CA TYR A 48 -0.65 10.29 5.07
C TYR A 48 0.12 9.13 4.43
N PHE A 49 -0.55 8.01 4.18
CA PHE A 49 -0.02 6.92 3.36
C PHE A 49 -1.13 6.30 2.51
N ASP A 50 -0.75 5.74 1.37
CA ASP A 50 -1.59 4.95 0.47
C ASP A 50 -0.88 3.61 0.17
N THR A 51 -1.36 2.84 -0.81
CA THR A 51 -0.86 1.51 -1.18
C THR A 51 0.66 1.39 -1.25
N ASP A 52 1.34 2.39 -1.83
CA ASP A 52 2.78 2.36 -2.12
C ASP A 52 3.47 3.72 -1.89
N SER A 53 2.84 4.64 -1.15
CA SER A 53 3.38 5.98 -0.97
C SER A 53 3.09 6.55 0.41
N VAL A 54 3.94 7.49 0.82
CA VAL A 54 3.85 8.18 2.10
C VAL A 54 4.10 9.67 1.89
N ILE A 55 3.33 10.49 2.57
CA ILE A 55 3.54 11.93 2.73
C ILE A 55 3.97 12.13 4.18
N PHE A 56 5.10 12.80 4.37
CA PHE A 56 5.66 13.01 5.70
C PHE A 56 6.23 14.43 5.84
N LEU A 57 6.36 14.85 7.08
CA LEU A 57 6.96 16.11 7.47
C LEU A 57 8.47 15.94 7.64
N THR A 58 9.24 16.89 7.13
CA THR A 58 10.69 16.97 7.38
C THR A 58 10.97 18.21 8.24
N ARG A 59 11.68 18.02 9.36
CA ARG A 59 12.12 19.06 10.28
C ARG A 59 13.66 19.10 10.32
N PRO A 60 14.28 20.26 10.58
CA PRO A 60 15.72 20.32 10.84
C PRO A 60 16.11 19.40 12.01
N GLY A 61 17.08 18.52 11.80
CA GLY A 61 17.56 17.57 12.80
C GLY A 61 16.91 16.19 12.78
N ASP A 62 15.95 15.95 11.88
CA ASP A 62 15.39 14.61 11.67
C ASP A 62 16.48 13.61 11.26
N THR A 63 16.52 12.45 11.91
CA THR A 63 17.56 11.44 11.73
C THR A 63 17.26 10.44 10.61
N TYR A 64 15.99 10.33 10.21
CA TYR A 64 15.56 9.39 9.17
C TYR A 64 14.84 10.11 8.04
N ILE A 65 15.30 9.86 6.82
CA ILE A 65 14.61 10.21 5.57
C ILE A 65 14.58 8.91 4.74
N PRO A 66 13.41 8.50 4.20
CA PRO A 66 13.32 7.34 3.32
C PRO A 66 14.32 7.47 2.16
N ALA A 67 15.17 6.47 1.99
CA ALA A 67 16.09 6.42 0.86
C ALA A 67 15.30 6.22 -0.44
N THR A 68 15.69 6.94 -1.48
CA THR A 68 15.12 6.82 -2.82
C THR A 68 16.09 6.17 -3.79
N GLY A 69 15.57 5.46 -4.79
CA GLY A 69 16.38 4.78 -5.80
C GLY A 69 15.60 4.45 -7.07
N ASP A 70 16.32 3.91 -8.05
CA ASP A 70 15.81 3.62 -9.39
C ASP A 70 15.52 2.12 -9.61
N TYR A 71 15.69 1.28 -8.58
CA TYR A 71 15.50 -0.17 -8.69
C TYR A 71 14.14 -0.63 -8.19
N LEU A 72 13.76 -1.85 -8.58
CA LEU A 72 12.48 -2.45 -8.18
C LEU A 72 12.42 -2.60 -6.65
N GLY A 73 11.42 -1.97 -6.05
CA GLY A 73 11.20 -1.99 -4.59
C GLY A 73 11.76 -0.77 -3.87
N ASP A 74 12.54 0.09 -4.55
CA ASP A 74 12.97 1.35 -3.98
C ASP A 74 11.81 2.34 -3.89
N MET A 75 11.88 3.23 -2.89
CA MET A 75 10.97 4.38 -2.86
C MET A 75 11.38 5.38 -3.93
N THR A 76 10.42 6.00 -4.59
CA THR A 76 10.67 7.05 -5.59
C THR A 76 10.20 8.39 -5.06
N ASP A 77 11.02 9.43 -5.22
CA ASP A 77 10.58 10.80 -5.00
C ASP A 77 9.60 11.21 -6.11
N LYS A 78 8.31 11.36 -5.75
CA LYS A 78 7.26 11.77 -6.68
C LYS A 78 7.29 13.27 -7.00
N LEU A 79 8.04 14.07 -6.24
CA LEU A 79 8.14 15.52 -6.38
C LEU A 79 9.60 15.98 -6.44
N PRO A 80 10.39 15.49 -7.42
CA PRO A 80 11.81 15.77 -7.49
C PRO A 80 12.10 17.28 -7.55
N GLY A 81 12.94 17.76 -6.63
CA GLY A 81 13.31 19.18 -6.52
C GLY A 81 12.21 20.08 -5.97
N SER A 82 11.09 19.53 -5.49
CA SER A 82 9.96 20.27 -4.95
C SER A 82 9.52 19.71 -3.60
N THR A 83 8.79 20.51 -2.81
CA THR A 83 8.23 20.07 -1.53
C THR A 83 6.82 20.61 -1.38
N ILE A 84 5.95 19.81 -0.75
CA ILE A 84 4.62 20.24 -0.36
C ILE A 84 4.76 21.25 0.77
N LYS A 85 4.21 22.46 0.60
CA LYS A 85 4.22 23.51 1.63
C LYS A 85 3.05 23.39 2.60
N GLU A 86 1.91 22.98 2.10
CA GLU A 86 0.68 22.80 2.87
C GLU A 86 0.00 21.50 2.45
N PHE A 87 -0.45 20.71 3.42
CA PHE A 87 -1.14 19.46 3.20
C PHE A 87 -2.44 19.45 4.01
N VAL A 88 -3.55 19.13 3.35
CA VAL A 88 -4.87 18.97 3.97
C VAL A 88 -5.45 17.66 3.46
N SER A 89 -5.99 16.85 4.37
CA SER A 89 -6.70 15.62 4.04
C SER A 89 -8.04 15.58 4.76
N CYS A 90 -9.09 15.13 4.06
CA CYS A 90 -10.42 14.92 4.64
C CYS A 90 -10.57 13.53 5.31
N GLY A 91 -9.52 12.71 5.29
CA GLY A 91 -9.51 11.34 5.78
C GLY A 91 -8.86 10.37 4.78
N PRO A 92 -8.85 9.06 5.10
CA PRO A 92 -8.54 8.03 4.12
C PRO A 92 -9.46 8.15 2.90
N LYS A 93 -8.93 7.91 1.70
CA LYS A 93 -9.72 7.83 0.47
C LYS A 93 -10.77 6.72 0.53
#